data_AF-A0A4S0MQU6-F1
#
_entry.id   AF-A0A4S0MQU6-F1
#
_cell.length_a   1.000
_cell.length_b   1.000
_cell.length_c   1.000
_cell.angle_alpha   90.00
_cell.angle_beta   90.00
_cell.angle_gamma   90.00
#
_symmetry.space_group_name_H-M   'P 1'
#
loop_
_entity.id
_entity.type
_entity.pdbx_description
1 polymer ?
#
loop_
_entity_poly.entity_id
_entity_poly.type
_entity_poly.pdbx_seq_one_letter_code
_entity_poly.pdbx_strand_id
1 'polypeptide(L)'
;RVITKLAQPTGGRLLFEGRDMTSERGCSTLRPYRRRVQMIFQDAYQALNPRHTVFDIVAEPLRSLRLVENHSQLTERVSEALAAAGLNPSGDFFPRF
;
A
#
# COMPACT_ATOMS: atom_id res chain seq x y z
N ARG A 1 2.00 10.77 9.75
CA ARG A 1 1.45 9.65 10.56
C ARG A 1 -0.03 9.85 10.94
N VAL A 2 -0.47 11.06 11.28
CA VAL A 2 -1.90 11.33 11.61
C VAL A 2 -2.82 11.10 10.42
N ILE A 3 -2.43 11.55 9.22
CA ILE A 3 -3.20 11.35 7.97
C ILE A 3 -3.50 9.87 7.73
N THR A 4 -2.50 9.00 7.79
CA THR A 4 -2.70 7.55 7.59
C THR A 4 -3.38 6.83 8.76
N LYS A 5 -3.83 7.57 9.78
CA LYS A 5 -4.47 7.03 10.99
C LYS A 5 -3.57 5.99 11.69
N LEU A 6 -2.26 6.24 11.69
CA LEU A 6 -1.24 5.51 12.45
C LEU A 6 -0.91 6.20 13.78
N ALA A 7 -1.34 7.45 13.95
CA ALA A 7 -1.27 8.21 15.19
C ALA A 7 -2.58 8.98 15.36
N GLN A 8 -3.05 9.15 16.59
CA GLN A 8 -4.25 9.96 16.85
C GLN A 8 -3.91 11.45 16.85
N PRO A 9 -4.75 12.29 16.23
CA PRO A 9 -4.63 13.73 16.40
C PRO A 9 -4.93 14.11 17.85
N THR A 10 -4.16 15.03 18.43
CA THR A 10 -4.41 15.59 19.76
C THR A 10 -5.45 16.71 19.74
N GLY A 11 -5.73 17.26 18.55
CA GLY A 11 -6.74 18.28 18.30
C GLY A 11 -6.86 18.56 16.80
N GLY A 12 -7.83 19.39 16.41
CA GLY A 12 -8.12 19.70 15.02
C GLY A 12 -9.03 18.68 14.33
N ARG A 13 -9.24 18.83 13.02
CA ARG A 13 -10.09 17.96 12.21
C ARG A 13 -9.32 17.39 11.02
N LEU A 14 -9.54 16.11 10.75
CA LEU A 14 -9.04 15.41 9.57
C LEU A 14 -10.22 15.17 8.63
N LEU A 15 -10.28 15.94 7.55
CA LEU A 15 -11.29 15.80 6.51
C LEU A 15 -10.69 15.02 5.34
N PHE A 16 -11.41 14.01 4.87
CA PHE A 16 -11.09 13.29 3.65
C PHE A 16 -12.32 13.31 2.75
N GLU A 17 -12.23 14.00 1.62
CA GLU A 17 -13.34 14.17 0.67
C GLU A 17 -14.64 14.66 1.33
N GLY A 18 -14.52 15.64 2.23
CA GLY A 18 -15.65 16.21 2.97
C GLY A 18 -16.15 15.34 4.15
N ARG A 19 -15.66 14.10 4.31
CA ARG A 19 -15.97 13.26 5.47
C ARG A 19 -15.00 13.53 6.62
N ASP A 20 -15.54 13.74 7.81
CA ASP A 20 -14.75 13.83 9.03
C ASP A 20 -14.27 12.44 9.45
N MET A 21 -12.95 12.27 9.40
CA MET A 21 -12.26 11.03 9.74
C MET A 21 -11.54 11.15 11.08
N THR A 22 -11.68 12.26 11.83
CA THR A 22 -10.92 12.54 13.06
C THR A 22 -11.14 11.45 14.12
N SER A 23 -12.40 11.13 14.38
CA SER A 23 -12.82 10.18 15.42
C SER A 23 -13.01 8.75 14.91
N GLU A 24 -12.91 8.54 13.60
CA GLU A 24 -13.10 7.22 12.97
C GLU A 24 -12.07 6.22 13.50
N ARG A 25 -12.58 5.08 13.96
CA ARG A 25 -11.84 3.99 14.60
C ARG A 25 -12.40 2.65 14.13
N GLY A 26 -11.57 1.61 14.23
CA GLY A 26 -11.97 0.25 13.88
C GLY A 26 -11.54 -0.16 12.48
N CYS A 27 -11.37 -1.46 12.30
CA CYS A 27 -10.86 -2.01 11.05
C CYS A 27 -11.84 -1.81 9.87
N SER A 28 -13.15 -1.94 10.11
CA SER A 28 -14.19 -1.86 9.07
C SER A 28 -14.28 -0.46 8.43
N THR A 29 -14.20 0.61 9.22
CA THR A 29 -14.27 2.00 8.75
C THR A 29 -12.95 2.49 8.15
N LEU A 30 -11.81 2.05 8.73
CA LEU A 30 -10.49 2.47 8.26
C LEU A 30 -9.99 1.68 7.05
N ARG A 31 -10.47 0.46 6.79
CA ARG A 31 -10.00 -0.36 5.65
C ARG A 31 -10.31 0.30 4.29
N PRO A 32 -11.52 0.81 4.01
CA PRO A 32 -11.79 1.57 2.80
C PRO A 32 -10.96 2.85 2.69
N TYR A 33 -10.76 3.55 3.81
CA TYR A 33 -9.92 4.76 3.86
C TYR A 33 -8.46 4.45 3.51
N ARG A 34 -7.87 3.44 4.15
CA ARG A 34 -6.50 3.01 3.91
C ARG A 34 -6.28 2.55 2.48
N ARG A 35 -7.24 1.90 1.83
CA ARG A 35 -7.13 1.57 0.38
C ARG A 35 -6.86 2.80 -0.49
N ARG A 36 -7.32 3.99 -0.07
CA ARG A 36 -7.22 5.24 -0.85
C ARG A 36 -6.10 6.16 -0.37
N VAL A 37 -5.55 5.91 0.81
CA VAL A 37 -4.49 6.72 1.41
C VAL A 37 -3.31 5.82 1.74
N GLN A 38 -2.31 5.84 0.87
CA GLN A 38 -1.07 5.07 1.00
C GLN A 38 0.11 6.01 1.31
N MET A 39 1.05 5.53 2.13
CA MET A 39 2.24 6.29 2.52
C MET A 39 3.43 5.80 1.72
N ILE A 40 4.23 6.74 1.21
CA ILE A 40 5.58 6.47 0.69
C ILE A 40 6.57 6.94 1.76
N PHE A 41 7.49 6.07 2.16
CA PHE A 41 8.53 6.39 3.14
C PHE A 41 9.71 7.08 2.44
N GLN A 42 10.35 8.02 3.13
CA GLN A 42 11.53 8.73 2.61
C GLN A 42 12.75 7.81 2.50
N ASP A 43 12.89 6.86 3.43
CA ASP A 43 13.89 5.80 3.36
C ASP A 43 13.22 4.52 2.88
N ALA A 44 13.31 4.28 1.57
CA ALA A 44 12.75 3.10 0.95
C ALA A 44 13.50 1.82 1.37
N TYR A 45 14.82 1.89 1.58
CA TYR A 45 15.65 0.74 1.91
C TYR A 45 15.27 0.11 3.26
N GLN A 46 15.00 0.94 4.27
CA GLN A 46 14.55 0.46 5.59
C GLN A 46 13.13 -0.12 5.57
N ALA A 47 12.32 0.20 4.56
CA ALA A 47 10.99 -0.35 4.40
C ALA A 47 10.98 -1.71 3.68
N LEU A 48 12.07 -2.08 3.00
CA LEU A 48 12.21 -3.37 2.32
C LEU A 48 12.67 -4.43 3.33
N ASN A 49 11.93 -5.53 3.40
CA ASN A 49 12.34 -6.69 4.18
C ASN A 49 13.16 -7.61 3.26
N PRO A 50 14.46 -7.85 3.54
CA PRO A 50 15.33 -8.65 2.67
C PRO A 50 14.93 -10.12 2.58
N ARG A 51 13.95 -10.58 3.39
CA ARG A 51 13.37 -11.92 3.25
C ARG A 51 12.31 -12.01 2.15
N HIS A 52 11.87 -10.88 1.60
CA HIS A 52 10.83 -10.82 0.58
C HIS A 52 11.43 -10.33 -0.74
N THR A 53 10.99 -10.94 -1.83
CA THR A 53 11.38 -10.49 -3.17
C THR A 53 10.65 -9.19 -3.53
N VAL A 54 11.11 -8.48 -4.56
CA VAL A 54 10.39 -7.34 -5.14
C VAL A 54 8.95 -7.73 -5.51
N PHE A 55 8.74 -8.94 -6.04
CA PHE A 55 7.40 -9.44 -6.31
C PHE A 55 6.55 -9.51 -5.03
N ASP A 56 7.08 -10.11 -3.96
CA ASP A 56 6.35 -10.28 -2.70
C ASP A 56 6.00 -8.94 -2.06
N ILE A 57 6.91 -7.96 -2.13
CA ILE A 57 6.73 -6.63 -1.55
C ILE A 57 5.63 -5.87 -2.30
N VAL A 58 5.62 -5.90 -3.63
CA VAL A 58 4.57 -5.25 -4.44
C VAL A 58 3.25 -6.02 -4.39
N ALA A 59 3.30 -7.34 -4.21
CA ALA A 59 2.11 -8.19 -4.08
C ALA A 59 1.41 -8.07 -2.72
N GLU A 60 2.13 -7.75 -1.64
CA GLU A 60 1.56 -7.72 -0.28
C GLU A 60 0.35 -6.79 -0.15
N PRO A 61 0.39 -5.52 -0.63
CA PRO A 61 -0.75 -4.63 -0.52
C PRO A 61 -1.98 -5.16 -1.27
N LEU A 62 -1.78 -5.79 -2.44
CA LEU A 62 -2.85 -6.38 -3.24
C LEU A 62 -3.54 -7.52 -2.51
N ARG A 63 -2.76 -8.39 -1.82
CA ARG A 63 -3.27 -9.50 -1.00
C ARG A 63 -3.96 -9.00 0.26
N SER A 64 -3.30 -8.15 1.03
CA SER A 64 -3.76 -7.61 2.31
C SER A 64 -5.08 -6.84 2.15
N LEU A 65 -5.16 -6.03 1.09
CA LEU A 65 -6.35 -5.28 0.76
C LEU A 65 -7.39 -6.11 0.00
N ARG A 66 -7.11 -7.35 -0.43
CA ARG A 66 -8.02 -8.19 -1.25
C ARG A 66 -8.47 -7.46 -2.52
N LEU A 67 -7.50 -7.05 -3.35
CA LEU A 67 -7.72 -6.32 -4.61
C LEU A 67 -7.64 -7.21 -5.85
N VAL A 68 -7.28 -8.48 -5.68
CA VAL A 68 -7.19 -9.49 -6.74
C VAL A 68 -7.80 -10.81 -6.24
N GLU A 69 -8.32 -11.60 -7.17
CA GLU A 69 -9.04 -12.85 -6.85
C GLU A 69 -8.17 -14.09 -7.04
N ASN A 70 -7.20 -14.02 -7.95
CA ASN A 70 -6.36 -15.15 -8.31
C ASN A 70 -4.91 -14.76 -8.58
N HIS A 71 -4.05 -15.78 -8.68
CA HIS A 71 -2.61 -15.58 -8.87
C HIS A 71 -2.28 -14.92 -10.21
N SER A 72 -3.03 -15.19 -11.28
CA SER A 72 -2.76 -14.58 -12.59
C SER A 72 -2.98 -13.07 -12.55
N GLN A 73 -4.10 -12.61 -11.97
CA GLN A 73 -4.39 -11.19 -11.77
C GLN A 73 -3.36 -10.54 -10.86
N LEU A 74 -2.88 -11.25 -9.83
CA LEU A 74 -1.82 -10.75 -8.95
C LEU A 74 -0.55 -10.47 -9.75
N THR A 75 -0.10 -11.43 -10.56
CA THR A 75 1.10 -11.29 -11.38
C THR A 75 0.99 -10.15 -12.38
N GLU A 76 -0.16 -10.04 -13.05
CA GLU A 76 -0.45 -8.94 -13.99
C GLU A 76 -0.36 -7.57 -13.31
N ARG A 77 -1.03 -7.39 -12.17
CA ARG A 77 -1.02 -6.12 -11.43
C ARG A 77 0.35 -5.75 -10.88
N VAL A 78 1.14 -6.73 -10.44
CA VAL A 78 2.53 -6.50 -10.01
C VAL A 78 3.39 -6.06 -11.20
N SER A 79 3.23 -6.73 -12.34
CA SER A 79 3.94 -6.37 -13.58
C SER A 79 3.61 -4.93 -14.01
N GLU A 80 2.33 -4.56 -14.03
CA GLU A 80 1.87 -3.20 -14.35
C GLU A 80 2.45 -2.15 -13.40
N ALA A 81 2.45 -2.43 -12.10
CA ALA A 81 2.98 -1.51 -11.09
C ALA A 81 4.50 -1.29 -11.27
N LEU A 82 5.26 -2.35 -11.55
CA LEU A 82 6.70 -2.25 -11.80
C LEU A 82 6.99 -1.52 -13.11
N ALA A 83 6.22 -1.80 -14.17
CA ALA A 83 6.34 -1.10 -15.44
C ALA A 83 6.04 0.40 -15.31
N ALA A 84 5.00 0.76 -14.56
CA ALA A 84 4.64 2.16 -14.27
C ALA A 84 5.72 2.89 -13.45
N ALA A 85 6.48 2.17 -12.63
CA ALA A 85 7.64 2.69 -11.91
C ALA A 85 8.93 2.75 -12.76
N GLY A 86 8.87 2.35 -14.04
CA GLY A 86 10.01 2.35 -14.97
C GLY A 86 10.90 1.09 -14.90
N LEU A 87 10.47 0.05 -14.18
CA LEU A 87 11.23 -1.19 -14.01
C LEU A 87 10.85 -2.21 -15.09
N ASN A 88 11.36 -2.00 -16.31
CA ASN A 88 11.12 -2.85 -17.47
C ASN A 88 12.39 -3.61 -17.91
N PRO A 89 12.28 -4.90 -18.30
CA PRO A 89 11.10 -5.75 -18.21
C PRO A 89 10.84 -6.20 -16.76
N SER A 90 9.58 -6.14 -16.32
CA SER A 90 9.17 -6.39 -14.93
C SER A 90 9.58 -7.77 -14.40
N GLY A 91 9.56 -8.79 -15.26
CA GLY A 91 9.93 -10.17 -14.92
C GLY A 91 11.36 -10.31 -14.38
N ASP A 92 12.31 -9.47 -14.82
CA ASP A 92 13.70 -9.50 -14.36
C ASP A 92 13.84 -9.06 -12.89
N PHE A 93 12.86 -8.31 -12.38
CA PHE A 93 12.85 -7.77 -11.03
C PHE A 93 12.14 -8.68 -10.04
N PHE A 94 11.23 -9.55 -10.50
CA PHE A 94 10.43 -10.41 -9.62
C PHE A 94 11.25 -11.16 -8.56
N PRO A 95 12.38 -11.83 -8.89
CA PRO A 95 13.14 -12.59 -7.92
C PRO A 95 14.17 -11.76 -7.12
N ARG A 96 14.29 -10.45 -7.37
CA ARG A 96 15.32 -9.59 -6.75
C ARG A 96 14.96 -9.21 -5.31
N PHE A 97 15.96 -8.79 -4.54
CA PHE A 97 15.86 -8.29 -3.16
C PHE A 97 16.26 -6.82 -3.09
#